data_AF-A0A9P7RWT5-F1
#
_entry.id   AF-A0A9P7RWT5-F1
#
_cell.length_a   1.000
_cell.length_b   1.000
_cell.length_c   1.000
_cell.angle_alpha   90.00
_cell.angle_beta   90.00
_cell.angle_gamma   90.00
#
_symmetry.space_group_name_H-M   'P 1'
#
loop_
_entity.id
_entity.type
_entity.pdbx_description
1 polymer ?
#
loop_
_entity_poly.entity_id
_entity_poly.type
_entity_poly.pdbx_seq_one_letter_code
_entity_poly.pdbx_strand_id
1 'polypeptide(L)'
;MAFGSLEVVFAAEGSPKTGIYRGKLSTTRRVLFAFITVMVRKLKVTIGPSRLSKILEHLHSSPRLSLFGLRAIRLSYAFRNDHFGARHFVKEDLPRIRHANPSLKIEVEKVLKTAQEQWRPEMELQLEDGTLKTIDMHKKWSTNILKELMEVAGGDPWRKWKNKAQREGHPLVQGEEIERPTPLPPTGMLPLPNLKVYRETHPPESKEKKVEKKKDPSKRISLDASKKKEAPTSQADLSNLTTKTGAAAVLP
;
A
#
# COMPACT_ATOMS: atom_id res chain seq x y z
N MET A 1 23.65 39.68 -34.91
CA MET A 1 24.58 38.76 -34.22
C MET A 1 24.01 37.37 -34.33
N ALA A 2 24.70 36.49 -35.08
CA ALA A 2 24.26 35.14 -35.39
C ALA A 2 24.77 34.17 -34.32
N PHE A 3 23.88 33.33 -33.77
CA PHE A 3 24.28 32.20 -32.93
C PHE A 3 23.92 30.90 -33.64
N GLY A 4 24.97 30.14 -33.93
CA GLY A 4 24.95 28.90 -34.72
C GLY A 4 24.27 27.75 -34.00
N SER A 5 23.58 26.95 -34.82
CA SER A 5 22.96 25.69 -34.47
C SER A 5 24.04 24.62 -34.25
N LEU A 6 24.03 23.95 -33.11
CA LEU A 6 24.90 22.79 -32.83
C LEU A 6 24.02 21.53 -32.89
N GLU A 7 24.05 20.83 -34.02
CA GLU A 7 23.50 19.47 -34.12
C GLU A 7 24.46 18.49 -33.47
N VAL A 8 23.96 17.72 -32.50
CA VAL A 8 24.67 16.57 -31.93
C VAL A 8 23.97 15.30 -32.38
N VAL A 9 24.60 14.60 -33.32
CA VAL A 9 24.21 13.28 -33.80
C VAL A 9 24.77 12.23 -32.84
N PHE A 10 23.90 11.49 -32.14
CA PHE A 10 24.33 10.31 -31.38
C PHE A 10 24.05 9.04 -32.18
N ALA A 11 25.15 8.37 -32.53
CA ALA A 11 25.20 7.08 -33.20
C ALA A 11 24.86 5.92 -32.23
N ALA A 12 24.35 4.85 -32.83
CA ALA A 12 23.85 3.64 -32.21
C ALA A 12 24.95 2.74 -31.62
N GLU A 13 24.64 2.03 -30.53
CA GLU A 13 25.38 0.86 -30.09
C GLU A 13 24.43 -0.32 -29.81
N GLY A 14 24.82 -1.48 -30.34
CA GLY A 14 24.02 -2.70 -30.41
C GLY A 14 24.00 -3.51 -29.12
N SER A 15 22.85 -4.15 -28.88
CA SER A 15 22.64 -5.06 -27.76
C SER A 15 23.04 -6.50 -28.13
N PRO A 16 23.90 -7.16 -27.34
CA PRO A 16 24.23 -8.57 -27.54
C PRO A 16 23.09 -9.49 -27.09
N LYS A 17 22.77 -10.49 -27.93
CA LYS A 17 21.82 -11.56 -27.65
C LYS A 17 22.48 -12.61 -26.76
N THR A 18 22.08 -12.70 -25.49
CA THR A 18 22.50 -13.80 -24.61
C THR A 18 21.59 -15.01 -24.80
N GLY A 19 22.13 -16.07 -25.40
CA GLY A 19 21.49 -17.38 -25.53
C GLY A 19 21.48 -18.14 -24.21
N ILE A 20 20.31 -18.65 -23.81
CA ILE A 20 20.13 -19.48 -22.62
C ILE A 20 20.11 -20.96 -23.05
N TYR A 21 21.19 -21.68 -22.75
CA TYR A 21 21.29 -23.13 -22.88
C TYR A 21 20.45 -23.82 -21.79
N ARG A 22 19.43 -24.59 -22.18
CA ARG A 22 18.71 -25.53 -21.29
C ARG A 22 19.36 -26.91 -21.35
N GLY A 23 20.26 -27.18 -20.40
CA GLY A 23 20.76 -28.52 -20.13
C GLY A 23 19.74 -29.34 -19.34
N LYS A 24 19.25 -30.45 -19.91
CA LYS A 24 18.48 -31.48 -19.21
C LYS A 24 19.43 -32.28 -18.33
N LEU A 25 19.27 -32.22 -17.01
CA LEU A 25 19.98 -33.11 -16.09
C LEU A 25 19.13 -34.33 -15.74
N SER A 26 19.82 -35.45 -15.90
CA SER A 26 19.42 -36.84 -15.77
C SER A 26 18.97 -37.22 -14.37
N THR A 27 17.95 -38.07 -14.34
CA THR A 27 17.39 -38.77 -13.18
C THR A 27 18.35 -39.89 -12.73
N THR A 28 18.98 -39.73 -11.57
CA THR A 28 19.70 -40.84 -10.92
C THR A 28 19.20 -41.03 -9.49
N ARG A 29 18.66 -42.23 -9.25
CA ARG A 29 18.18 -42.77 -7.97
C ARG A 29 19.22 -42.54 -6.86
N ARG A 30 18.82 -41.89 -5.77
CA ARG A 30 19.57 -41.88 -4.51
C ARG A 30 18.82 -42.67 -3.46
N VAL A 31 19.51 -43.68 -2.95
CA VAL A 31 19.14 -44.58 -1.86
C VAL A 31 19.00 -43.78 -0.58
N LEU A 32 17.89 -44.01 0.15
CA LEU A 32 17.62 -43.46 1.47
C LEU A 32 18.63 -44.03 2.49
N PHE A 33 19.51 -43.18 3.00
CA PHE A 33 20.13 -43.36 4.32
C PHE A 33 19.51 -42.34 5.26
N ALA A 34 18.59 -42.79 6.10
CA ALA A 34 17.95 -41.97 7.12
C ALA A 34 18.87 -41.85 8.34
N PHE A 35 19.83 -40.91 8.28
CA PHE A 35 20.50 -40.42 9.48
C PHE A 35 19.55 -39.44 10.20
N ILE A 36 19.09 -39.82 11.39
CA ILE A 36 18.38 -38.94 12.30
C ILE A 36 19.41 -37.99 12.93
N THR A 37 19.79 -36.97 12.19
CA THR A 37 20.63 -35.88 12.69
C THR A 37 19.74 -34.91 13.46
N VAL A 38 19.91 -34.85 14.78
CA VAL A 38 19.27 -33.83 15.64
C VAL A 38 19.84 -32.46 15.22
N MET A 39 19.13 -31.78 14.31
CA MET A 39 19.46 -30.43 13.91
C MET A 39 19.16 -29.47 15.05
N VAL A 40 20.20 -29.12 15.83
CA VAL A 40 20.18 -27.94 16.70
C VAL A 40 19.98 -26.71 15.80
N ARG A 41 18.74 -26.24 15.69
CA ARG A 41 18.41 -25.04 14.90
C ARG A 41 19.06 -23.84 15.57
N LYS A 42 20.24 -23.43 15.09
CA LYS A 42 20.87 -22.17 15.49
C LYS A 42 19.87 -21.04 15.23
N LEU A 43 19.37 -20.43 16.30
CA LEU A 43 18.52 -19.25 16.21
C LEU A 43 19.34 -18.13 15.56
N LYS A 44 18.98 -17.74 14.34
CA LYS A 44 19.57 -16.57 13.68
C LYS A 44 19.11 -15.33 14.46
N VAL A 45 19.96 -14.85 15.36
CA VAL A 45 19.82 -13.51 15.94
C VAL A 45 20.04 -12.52 14.81
N THR A 46 18.97 -11.88 14.35
CA THR A 46 19.07 -10.80 13.36
C THR A 46 19.67 -9.59 14.06
N ILE A 47 20.96 -9.33 13.85
CA ILE A 47 21.68 -8.13 14.33
C ILE A 47 21.29 -6.93 13.45
N GLY A 48 20.00 -6.64 13.40
CA GLY A 48 19.46 -5.57 12.57
C GLY A 48 18.28 -4.89 13.24
N PRO A 49 17.97 -3.64 12.86
CA PRO A 49 16.83 -2.92 13.41
C PRO A 49 15.57 -3.76 13.23
N SER A 50 14.84 -3.91 14.34
CA SER A 50 13.63 -4.71 14.35
C SER A 50 12.64 -4.18 13.30
N ARG A 51 11.76 -5.05 12.80
CA ARG A 51 10.73 -4.64 11.84
C ARG A 51 9.85 -3.52 12.42
N LEU A 52 9.59 -3.55 13.73
CA LEU A 52 8.82 -2.50 14.42
C LEU A 52 9.58 -1.18 14.45
N SER A 53 10.88 -1.20 14.71
CA SER A 53 11.72 0.00 14.68
C SER A 53 11.65 0.69 13.31
N LYS A 54 11.73 -0.07 12.22
CA LYS A 54 11.59 0.47 10.86
C LYS A 54 10.20 1.07 10.59
N ILE A 55 9.15 0.43 11.08
CA ILE A 55 7.77 0.94 10.94
C ILE A 55 7.62 2.25 11.73
N LEU A 56 8.13 2.32 12.95
CA LEU A 56 8.09 3.53 13.78
C LEU A 56 8.88 4.68 13.14
N GLU A 57 10.08 4.39 12.63
CA GLU A 57 10.87 5.36 11.87
C GLU A 57 10.09 5.90 10.66
N HIS A 58 9.44 5.01 9.90
CA HIS A 58 8.59 5.40 8.78
C HIS A 58 7.38 6.25 9.22
N LEU A 59 6.70 5.89 10.30
CA LEU A 59 5.57 6.65 10.84
C LEU A 59 5.97 8.04 11.38
N HIS A 60 7.22 8.17 11.84
CA HIS A 60 7.79 9.41 12.38
C HIS A 60 8.60 10.21 11.36
N SER A 61 8.67 9.76 10.11
CA SER A 61 9.40 10.44 9.05
C SER A 61 8.84 11.84 8.79
N SER A 62 9.75 12.81 8.61
CA SER A 62 9.39 14.19 8.28
C SER A 62 9.02 14.31 6.79
N PRO A 63 7.99 15.10 6.42
CA PRO A 63 7.14 15.94 7.26
C PRO A 63 6.02 15.19 7.99
N ARG A 64 5.57 15.72 9.14
CA ARG A 64 4.43 15.18 9.90
C ARG A 64 3.12 15.51 9.17
N LEU A 65 2.39 14.48 8.75
CA LEU A 65 1.17 14.59 7.93
C LEU A 65 -0.09 14.88 8.77
N SER A 66 -0.08 15.96 9.54
CA SER A 66 -1.25 16.43 10.28
C SER A 66 -2.25 17.11 9.33
N LEU A 67 -3.51 16.67 9.37
CA LEU A 67 -4.59 17.20 8.56
C LEU A 67 -5.57 17.96 9.46
N PHE A 68 -5.98 19.16 9.05
CA PHE A 68 -6.88 20.03 9.80
C PHE A 68 -8.18 20.24 9.03
N GLY A 69 -9.30 20.35 9.75
CA GLY A 69 -10.62 20.62 9.15
C GLY A 69 -11.18 19.46 8.32
N LEU A 70 -10.66 18.23 8.49
CA LEU A 70 -11.15 17.03 7.82
C LEU A 70 -11.83 16.08 8.81
N ARG A 71 -13.05 15.68 8.47
CA ARG A 71 -13.83 14.69 9.22
C ARG A 71 -13.64 13.27 8.69
N ALA A 72 -13.64 13.11 7.38
CA ALA A 72 -13.48 11.81 6.74
C ALA A 72 -12.74 11.88 5.41
N ILE A 73 -12.01 10.81 5.09
CA ILE A 73 -11.38 10.60 3.78
C ILE A 73 -11.90 9.28 3.22
N ARG A 74 -12.41 9.32 1.99
CA ARG A 74 -12.83 8.14 1.23
C ARG A 74 -11.96 7.99 0.00
N LEU A 75 -11.31 6.85 -0.16
CA LEU A 75 -10.50 6.54 -1.33
C LEU A 75 -11.13 5.42 -2.12
N SER A 76 -11.26 5.62 -3.43
CA SER A 76 -11.72 4.59 -4.36
C SER A 76 -10.65 4.32 -5.42
N TYR A 77 -10.16 3.08 -5.50
CA TYR A 77 -9.13 2.72 -6.49
C TYR A 77 -9.16 1.24 -6.88
N ALA A 78 -8.51 0.93 -8.01
CA ALA A 78 -8.48 -0.41 -8.57
C ALA A 78 -7.51 -1.29 -7.79
N PHE A 79 -7.96 -2.48 -7.38
CA PHE A 79 -7.14 -3.42 -6.62
C PHE A 79 -5.91 -3.89 -7.42
N ARG A 80 -6.06 -4.07 -8.75
CA ARG A 80 -5.01 -4.50 -9.67
C ARG A 80 -4.94 -3.58 -10.87
N ASN A 81 -3.70 -3.32 -11.30
CA ASN A 81 -3.32 -2.56 -12.48
C ASN A 81 -3.85 -1.11 -12.51
N ASP A 82 -3.29 -0.30 -13.41
CA ASP A 82 -3.55 1.13 -13.66
C ASP A 82 -3.21 2.13 -12.55
N HIS A 83 -3.77 1.97 -11.34
CA HIS A 83 -3.74 3.02 -10.31
C HIS A 83 -2.52 2.86 -9.37
N PHE A 84 -1.31 2.80 -9.95
CA PHE A 84 -0.08 2.57 -9.18
C PHE A 84 0.16 3.63 -8.10
N GLY A 85 0.04 4.92 -8.44
CA GLY A 85 0.22 6.01 -7.47
C GLY A 85 -0.77 5.93 -6.31
N ALA A 86 -2.05 5.64 -6.59
CA ALA A 86 -3.07 5.41 -5.57
C ALA A 86 -2.69 4.27 -4.60
N ARG A 87 -2.21 3.14 -5.15
CA ARG A 87 -1.82 1.96 -4.37
C ARG A 87 -0.60 2.25 -3.51
N HIS A 88 0.38 2.95 -4.06
CA HIS A 88 1.57 3.37 -3.33
C HIS A 88 1.20 4.35 -2.20
N PHE A 89 0.35 5.34 -2.49
CA PHE A 89 -0.16 6.27 -1.48
C PHE A 89 -0.86 5.54 -0.32
N VAL A 90 -1.73 4.58 -0.62
CA VAL A 90 -2.44 3.79 0.41
C VAL A 90 -1.48 2.91 1.23
N LYS A 91 -0.39 2.43 0.63
CA LYS A 91 0.58 1.56 1.28
C LYS A 91 1.58 2.32 2.16
N GLU A 92 2.10 3.45 1.66
CA GLU A 92 3.18 4.19 2.30
C GLU A 92 2.64 5.38 3.13
N ASP A 93 1.81 6.24 2.55
CA ASP A 93 1.42 7.51 3.18
C ASP A 93 0.20 7.38 4.11
N LEU A 94 -0.77 6.55 3.76
CA LEU A 94 -2.01 6.40 4.55
C LEU A 94 -1.76 5.94 6.00
N PRO A 95 -0.86 4.98 6.30
CA PRO A 95 -0.51 4.65 7.68
C PRO A 95 0.08 5.83 8.45
N ARG A 96 0.90 6.67 7.81
CA ARG A 96 1.49 7.87 8.41
C ARG A 96 0.43 8.91 8.74
N ILE A 97 -0.51 9.15 7.81
CA ILE A 97 -1.65 10.05 8.00
C ILE A 97 -2.52 9.57 9.17
N ARG A 98 -2.84 8.27 9.23
CA ARG A 98 -3.64 7.70 10.31
C ARG A 98 -2.94 7.81 11.67
N HIS A 99 -1.63 7.62 11.69
CA HIS A 99 -0.83 7.77 12.90
C HIS A 99 -0.80 9.22 13.41
N ALA A 100 -0.71 10.20 12.50
CA ALA A 100 -0.76 11.60 12.86
C ALA A 100 -2.16 12.11 13.25
N ASN A 101 -3.24 11.49 12.73
CA ASN A 101 -4.62 11.94 12.90
C ASN A 101 -5.53 10.77 13.34
N PRO A 102 -5.53 10.40 14.63
CA PRO A 102 -6.28 9.24 15.11
C PRO A 102 -7.81 9.43 15.09
N SER A 103 -8.30 10.68 15.13
CA SER A 103 -9.73 11.01 15.07
C SER A 103 -10.35 10.91 13.67
N LEU A 104 -9.52 10.86 12.64
CA LEU A 104 -9.95 10.93 11.24
C LEU A 104 -10.56 9.61 10.78
N LYS A 105 -11.77 9.67 10.20
CA LYS A 105 -12.42 8.49 9.62
C LYS A 105 -11.87 8.22 8.22
N ILE A 106 -11.17 7.11 8.04
CA ILE A 106 -10.58 6.72 6.74
C ILE A 106 -11.30 5.49 6.21
N GLU A 107 -11.91 5.61 5.03
CA GLU A 107 -12.57 4.52 4.32
C GLU A 107 -11.85 4.27 2.99
N VAL A 108 -11.54 3.01 2.72
CA VAL A 108 -10.80 2.60 1.51
C VAL A 108 -11.60 1.56 0.75
N GLU A 109 -12.11 1.95 -0.42
CA GLU A 109 -12.82 1.10 -1.34
C GLU A 109 -11.88 0.54 -2.41
N LYS A 110 -11.65 -0.77 -2.35
CA LYS A 110 -10.81 -1.49 -3.31
C LYS A 110 -11.72 -2.26 -4.27
N VAL A 111 -11.73 -1.84 -5.54
CA VAL A 111 -12.59 -2.46 -6.55
C VAL A 111 -11.75 -3.34 -7.47
N LEU A 112 -12.21 -4.57 -7.73
CA LEU A 112 -11.61 -5.43 -8.75
C LEU A 112 -12.05 -4.92 -10.11
N LYS A 113 -11.08 -4.54 -10.94
CA LYS A 113 -11.29 -3.96 -12.26
C LYS A 113 -10.97 -5.00 -13.34
N THR A 114 -11.83 -5.14 -14.34
CA THR A 114 -11.50 -5.94 -15.55
C THR A 114 -10.74 -5.09 -16.58
N ALA A 115 -10.06 -5.71 -17.55
CA ALA A 115 -9.20 -5.00 -18.49
C ALA A 115 -9.96 -4.05 -19.43
N GLN A 116 -11.25 -4.32 -19.65
CA GLN A 116 -12.14 -3.54 -20.49
C GLN A 116 -12.70 -2.31 -19.76
N GLU A 117 -12.73 -2.34 -18.44
CA GLU A 117 -13.27 -1.25 -17.63
C GLU A 117 -12.26 -0.11 -17.60
N GLN A 118 -12.70 1.12 -17.72
CA GLN A 118 -11.84 2.29 -17.53
C GLN A 118 -12.60 3.34 -16.73
N TRP A 119 -12.16 3.55 -15.49
CA TRP A 119 -12.69 4.57 -14.58
C TRP A 119 -11.52 5.19 -13.81
N ARG A 120 -11.68 6.44 -13.38
CA ARG A 120 -10.63 7.19 -12.68
C ARG A 120 -10.66 6.95 -11.17
N PRO A 121 -9.51 6.76 -10.49
CA PRO A 121 -9.47 6.70 -9.04
C PRO A 121 -9.72 8.07 -8.44
N GLU A 122 -10.52 8.12 -7.38
CA GLU A 122 -10.89 9.38 -6.72
C GLU A 122 -10.68 9.30 -5.20
N MET A 123 -10.29 10.43 -4.63
CA MET A 123 -10.25 10.68 -3.19
C MET A 123 -11.26 11.75 -2.84
N GLU A 124 -12.28 11.39 -2.07
CA GLU A 124 -13.27 12.33 -1.54
C GLU A 124 -12.87 12.75 -0.12
N LEU A 125 -12.77 14.05 0.10
CA LEU A 125 -12.46 14.69 1.36
C LEU A 125 -13.73 15.32 1.91
N GLN A 126 -14.16 14.87 3.08
CA GLN A 126 -15.26 15.47 3.81
C GLN A 126 -14.70 16.42 4.86
N LEU A 127 -14.88 17.72 4.63
CA LEU A 127 -14.47 18.76 5.57
C LEU A 127 -15.42 18.84 6.76
N GLU A 128 -14.96 19.43 7.85
CA GLU A 128 -15.78 19.71 9.05
C GLU A 128 -16.95 20.65 8.73
N ASP A 129 -16.75 21.59 7.79
CA ASP A 129 -17.79 22.49 7.27
C ASP A 129 -18.88 21.77 6.46
N GLY A 130 -18.78 20.45 6.27
CA GLY A 130 -19.69 19.65 5.45
C GLY A 130 -19.40 19.70 3.95
N THR A 131 -18.47 20.55 3.51
CA THR A 131 -18.03 20.63 2.10
C THR A 131 -17.36 19.31 1.68
N LEU A 132 -17.67 18.84 0.48
CA LEU A 132 -17.02 17.70 -0.15
C LEU A 132 -16.05 18.21 -1.23
N LYS A 133 -14.77 17.83 -1.11
CA LYS A 133 -13.76 18.07 -2.15
C LYS A 133 -13.33 16.74 -2.74
N THR A 134 -13.27 16.66 -4.07
CA THR A 134 -12.84 15.46 -4.78
C THR A 134 -11.50 15.71 -5.45
N ILE A 135 -10.52 14.85 -5.17
CA ILE A 135 -9.20 14.86 -5.78
C ILE A 135 -9.12 13.70 -6.78
N ASP A 136 -8.85 14.01 -8.04
CA ASP A 136 -8.57 13.02 -9.08
C ASP A 136 -7.16 12.46 -8.87
N MET A 137 -7.03 11.12 -8.85
CA MET A 137 -5.76 10.41 -8.66
C MET A 137 -5.28 9.73 -9.95
N HIS A 138 -5.97 9.91 -11.07
CA HIS A 138 -5.65 9.25 -12.33
C HIS A 138 -4.27 9.65 -12.86
N LYS A 139 -3.42 8.65 -13.16
CA LYS A 139 -2.04 8.83 -13.65
C LYS A 139 -1.14 9.70 -12.76
N LYS A 140 -1.56 10.02 -11.52
CA LYS A 140 -0.73 10.76 -10.57
C LYS A 140 0.17 9.81 -9.79
N TRP A 141 1.35 10.30 -9.45
CA TRP A 141 2.26 9.63 -8.54
C TRP A 141 1.80 9.81 -7.09
N SER A 142 2.23 8.92 -6.18
CA SER A 142 1.82 8.98 -4.78
C SER A 142 2.26 10.28 -4.11
N THR A 143 3.45 10.82 -4.43
CA THR A 143 3.91 12.06 -3.81
C THR A 143 3.08 13.27 -4.27
N ASN A 144 2.65 13.32 -5.52
CA ASN A 144 1.78 14.39 -6.02
C ASN A 144 0.38 14.31 -5.41
N ILE A 145 -0.18 13.11 -5.25
CA ILE A 145 -1.44 12.91 -4.52
C ILE A 145 -1.31 13.42 -3.08
N LEU A 146 -0.20 13.11 -2.41
CA LEU A 146 0.07 13.59 -1.06
C LEU A 146 0.21 15.11 -1.00
N LYS A 147 0.95 15.73 -1.94
CA LYS A 147 1.08 17.19 -2.01
C LYS A 147 -0.28 17.84 -2.17
N GLU A 148 -1.11 17.39 -3.11
CA GLU A 148 -2.45 17.94 -3.31
C GLU A 148 -3.32 17.82 -2.07
N LEU A 149 -3.28 16.67 -1.38
CA LEU A 149 -3.97 16.49 -0.11
C LEU A 149 -3.47 17.47 0.96
N MET A 150 -2.16 17.64 1.09
CA MET A 150 -1.56 18.54 2.07
C MET A 150 -1.76 20.02 1.74
N GLU A 151 -1.86 20.40 0.45
CA GLU A 151 -2.25 21.76 0.07
C GLU A 151 -3.70 22.07 0.46
N VAL A 152 -4.59 21.07 0.39
CA VAL A 152 -6.00 21.24 0.76
C VAL A 152 -6.20 21.23 2.28
N ALA A 153 -5.52 20.35 3.01
CA ALA A 153 -5.82 20.07 4.42
C ALA A 153 -4.62 20.13 5.39
N GLY A 154 -3.41 20.40 4.90
CA GLY A 154 -2.19 20.41 5.73
C GLY A 154 -2.02 21.65 6.62
N GLY A 155 -2.78 22.72 6.37
CA GLY A 155 -2.81 23.94 7.19
C GLY A 155 -1.46 24.64 7.31
N ASP A 156 -1.25 25.32 8.45
CA ASP A 156 -0.04 26.10 8.71
C ASP A 156 1.24 25.25 8.86
N PRO A 157 1.23 24.07 9.51
CA PRO A 157 2.43 23.24 9.60
C PRO A 157 2.98 22.86 8.24
N TRP A 158 2.11 22.53 7.28
CA TRP A 158 2.51 22.22 5.90
C TRP A 158 3.14 23.43 5.19
N ARG A 159 2.53 24.62 5.32
CA ARG A 159 3.05 25.85 4.72
C ARG A 159 4.44 26.20 5.26
N LYS A 160 4.64 26.07 6.58
CA LYS A 160 5.95 26.27 7.22
C LYS A 160 6.99 25.28 6.69
N TRP A 161 6.61 24.01 6.54
CA TRP A 161 7.49 22.98 5.96
C TRP A 161 7.87 23.31 4.52
N LYS A 162 6.88 23.63 3.66
CA LYS A 162 7.10 24.00 2.26
C LYS A 162 8.08 25.16 2.12
N ASN A 163 7.91 26.22 2.92
CA ASN A 163 8.82 27.36 2.93
C ASN A 163 10.23 26.99 3.40
N LYS A 164 10.35 26.10 4.40
CA LYS A 164 11.65 25.62 4.88
C LYS A 164 12.36 24.78 3.81
N ALA A 165 11.67 23.79 3.25
CA ALA A 165 12.19 22.91 2.21
C ALA A 165 12.64 23.71 0.97
N GLN A 166 11.86 24.71 0.56
CA GLN A 166 12.21 25.59 -0.57
C GLN A 166 13.46 26.44 -0.30
N ARG A 167 13.67 26.92 0.95
CA ARG A 167 14.89 27.66 1.33
C ARG A 167 16.12 26.76 1.38
N GLU A 168 15.94 25.52 1.80
CA GLU A 168 17.02 24.52 1.91
C GLU A 168 17.31 23.81 0.58
N GLY A 169 16.46 23.97 -0.43
CA GLY A 169 16.58 23.28 -1.73
C GLY A 169 16.31 21.77 -1.65
N HIS A 170 15.62 21.31 -0.60
CA HIS A 170 15.24 19.91 -0.43
C HIS A 170 13.90 19.61 -1.11
N PRO A 171 13.69 18.36 -1.61
CA PRO A 171 12.38 17.95 -2.13
C PRO A 171 11.30 18.05 -1.05
N LEU A 172 10.07 18.41 -1.43
CA LEU A 172 8.98 18.60 -0.45
C LEU A 172 8.56 17.28 0.18
N VAL A 173 8.61 16.22 -0.63
CA VAL A 173 8.23 14.85 -0.25
C VAL A 173 9.33 13.90 -0.66
N GLN A 174 9.63 12.93 0.20
CA GLN A 174 10.60 11.88 -0.09
C GLN A 174 10.19 11.11 -1.35
N GLY A 175 11.11 10.98 -2.31
CA GLY A 175 10.87 10.28 -3.58
C GLY A 175 10.43 11.17 -4.75
N GLU A 176 10.24 12.47 -4.54
CA GLU A 176 9.91 13.43 -5.61
C GLU A 176 10.97 13.46 -6.73
N GLU A 177 12.23 13.22 -6.39
CA GLU A 177 13.37 13.24 -7.34
C GLU A 177 13.27 12.19 -8.44
N ILE A 178 12.53 11.10 -8.21
CA ILE A 178 12.37 10.00 -9.16
C ILE A 178 11.23 10.29 -10.15
N GLU A 179 10.37 11.27 -9.83
CA GLU A 179 9.16 11.51 -10.60
C GLU A 179 9.46 12.15 -11.95
N ARG A 180 9.07 11.46 -13.02
CA ARG A 180 9.01 12.08 -14.33
C ARG A 180 7.77 12.96 -14.38
N PRO A 181 7.85 14.16 -14.98
CA PRO A 181 6.69 15.02 -15.18
C PRO A 181 5.61 14.20 -15.88
N THR A 182 4.43 14.15 -15.27
CA THR A 182 3.31 13.41 -15.84
C THR A 182 2.89 14.16 -17.11
N PRO A 183 2.87 13.51 -18.29
CA PRO A 183 2.45 14.18 -19.51
C PRO A 183 1.03 14.71 -19.33
N LEU A 184 0.83 15.98 -19.71
CA LEU A 184 -0.49 16.58 -19.68
C LEU A 184 -1.43 15.74 -20.57
N PRO A 185 -2.69 15.56 -20.15
CA PRO A 185 -3.66 14.86 -20.98
C PRO A 185 -3.77 15.58 -22.33
N PRO A 186 -3.79 14.84 -23.46
CA PRO A 186 -3.95 15.45 -24.77
C PRO A 186 -5.28 16.21 -24.81
N THR A 187 -5.21 17.47 -25.23
CA THR A 187 -6.36 18.35 -25.39
C THR A 187 -7.40 17.68 -26.28
N GLY A 188 -8.59 17.41 -25.75
CA GLY A 188 -9.71 16.80 -26.49
C GLY A 188 -10.07 15.36 -26.10
N MET A 189 -9.30 14.69 -25.22
CA MET A 189 -9.78 13.43 -24.63
C MET A 189 -10.89 13.69 -23.61
N LEU A 190 -12.01 12.98 -23.76
CA LEU A 190 -13.10 12.99 -22.77
C LEU A 190 -12.58 12.49 -21.41
N PRO A 191 -12.95 13.14 -20.30
CA PRO A 191 -12.54 12.69 -18.98
C PRO A 191 -13.12 11.31 -18.70
N LEU A 192 -12.29 10.42 -18.14
CA LEU A 192 -12.74 9.10 -17.70
C LEU A 192 -13.89 9.24 -16.69
N PRO A 193 -14.91 8.37 -16.75
CA PRO A 193 -16.02 8.43 -15.81
C PRO A 193 -15.54 8.13 -14.38
N ASN A 194 -16.22 8.76 -13.42
CA ASN A 194 -16.10 8.42 -12.00
C ASN A 194 -16.60 6.98 -11.77
N LEU A 195 -16.07 6.29 -10.75
CA LEU A 195 -16.53 4.98 -10.29
C LEU A 195 -18.05 4.93 -10.04
N LYS A 196 -18.64 5.99 -9.45
CA LYS A 196 -20.09 6.07 -9.21
C LYS A 196 -20.88 6.01 -10.52
N VAL A 197 -20.55 6.90 -11.45
CA VAL A 197 -21.13 6.96 -12.81
C VAL A 197 -20.89 5.65 -13.58
N TYR A 198 -19.71 5.05 -13.42
CA TYR A 198 -19.38 3.78 -14.03
C TYR A 198 -20.28 2.64 -13.54
N ARG A 199 -20.57 2.58 -12.23
CA ARG A 199 -21.49 1.58 -11.66
C ARG A 199 -22.94 1.77 -12.07
N GLU A 200 -23.37 3.02 -12.25
CA GLU A 200 -24.72 3.32 -12.74
C GLU A 200 -24.91 2.86 -14.18
N THR A 201 -23.88 3.02 -15.02
CA THR A 201 -23.90 2.58 -16.42
C THR A 201 -23.67 1.08 -16.60
N HIS A 202 -22.97 0.44 -15.66
CA HIS A 202 -22.67 -0.99 -15.66
C HIS A 202 -23.07 -1.61 -14.31
N PRO A 203 -24.37 -1.82 -14.05
CA PRO A 203 -24.84 -2.45 -12.83
C PRO A 203 -24.16 -3.80 -12.68
N PRO A 204 -23.64 -4.15 -11.49
CA PRO A 204 -23.04 -5.45 -11.28
C PRO A 204 -24.11 -6.50 -11.55
N GLU A 205 -23.92 -7.33 -12.60
CA GLU A 205 -24.77 -8.49 -12.82
C GLU A 205 -24.84 -9.25 -11.50
N SER A 206 -26.05 -9.29 -10.90
CA SER A 206 -26.25 -9.92 -9.61
C SER A 206 -25.72 -11.35 -9.73
N LYS A 207 -24.78 -11.70 -8.85
CA LYS A 207 -24.11 -13.02 -8.83
C LYS A 207 -25.05 -14.17 -8.42
N GLU A 208 -26.35 -14.01 -8.64
CA GLU A 208 -27.40 -14.93 -8.18
C GLU A 208 -27.44 -16.26 -8.96
N LYS A 209 -26.69 -16.43 -10.05
CA LYS A 209 -26.74 -17.67 -10.86
C LYS A 209 -25.56 -18.64 -10.72
N LYS A 210 -24.69 -18.51 -9.71
CA LYS A 210 -23.52 -19.42 -9.58
C LYS A 210 -23.37 -20.11 -8.23
N VAL A 211 -24.48 -20.63 -7.69
CA VAL A 211 -24.45 -21.67 -6.64
C VAL A 211 -25.40 -22.83 -7.01
N GLU A 212 -25.39 -23.28 -8.27
CA GLU A 212 -25.91 -24.62 -8.62
C GLU A 212 -24.95 -25.29 -9.60
N LYS A 213 -23.77 -25.66 -9.11
CA LYS A 213 -23.03 -26.76 -9.73
C LYS A 213 -22.64 -27.73 -8.62
N LYS A 214 -23.52 -28.72 -8.48
CA LYS A 214 -23.43 -29.95 -7.68
C LYS A 214 -21.96 -30.39 -7.53
N LYS A 215 -21.44 -30.30 -6.30
CA LYS A 215 -20.35 -31.16 -5.87
C LYS A 215 -20.98 -32.51 -5.57
N ASP A 216 -20.79 -33.48 -6.45
CA ASP A 216 -20.95 -34.89 -6.10
C ASP A 216 -20.00 -35.20 -4.93
N PRO A 217 -20.50 -35.61 -3.75
CA PRO A 217 -19.67 -35.97 -2.60
C PRO A 217 -19.07 -37.39 -2.68
N SER A 218 -19.23 -38.10 -3.79
CA SER A 218 -18.94 -39.54 -3.88
C SER A 218 -17.65 -39.85 -4.63
N LYS A 219 -16.48 -39.48 -4.08
CA LYS A 219 -15.18 -40.14 -4.39
C LYS A 219 -14.06 -39.58 -3.48
N ARG A 220 -13.97 -40.08 -2.24
CA ARG A 220 -12.73 -40.22 -1.44
C ARG A 220 -13.03 -40.92 -0.11
N ILE A 221 -13.44 -42.17 -0.23
CA ILE A 221 -13.12 -43.27 0.70
C ILE A 221 -11.95 -43.96 -0.05
N SER A 222 -10.73 -44.14 0.46
CA SER A 222 -10.31 -44.79 1.70
C SER A 222 -8.78 -44.66 1.91
N LEU A 223 -8.32 -45.03 3.12
CA LEU A 223 -6.94 -45.37 3.53
C LEU A 223 -6.03 -44.15 3.80
N ASP A 224 -5.45 -43.92 4.97
CA ASP A 224 -5.13 -44.83 6.07
C ASP A 224 -5.06 -44.10 7.41
N ALA A 225 -5.33 -44.90 8.43
CA ALA A 225 -5.46 -44.52 9.82
C ALA A 225 -4.11 -44.40 10.56
N SER A 226 -4.21 -43.85 11.77
CA SER A 226 -3.40 -44.18 12.95
C SER A 226 -2.09 -43.41 13.15
N LYS A 227 -2.14 -42.33 13.95
CA LYS A 227 -1.51 -42.38 15.28
C LYS A 227 -2.01 -41.29 16.24
N LYS A 228 -2.86 -41.77 17.14
CA LYS A 228 -3.20 -41.26 18.47
C LYS A 228 -1.94 -40.82 19.24
N LYS A 229 -1.95 -39.62 19.82
CA LYS A 229 -1.31 -39.33 21.12
C LYS A 229 -1.98 -38.15 21.78
N GLU A 230 -2.30 -38.38 23.04
CA GLU A 230 -3.09 -37.56 23.96
C GLU A 230 -2.32 -36.32 24.43
N ALA A 231 -3.07 -35.23 24.69
CA ALA A 231 -3.07 -34.29 25.82
C ALA A 231 -1.75 -33.99 26.61
N PRO A 232 -1.55 -32.77 27.17
CA PRO A 232 -2.58 -32.08 27.95
C PRO A 232 -2.70 -30.55 27.83
N THR A 233 -3.95 -30.14 28.03
CA THR A 233 -4.43 -28.92 28.65
C THR A 233 -3.55 -28.49 29.83
N SER A 234 -3.00 -27.28 29.78
CA SER A 234 -2.62 -26.52 30.96
C SER A 234 -3.39 -25.19 30.95
N GLN A 235 -4.37 -25.11 31.85
CA GLN A 235 -4.84 -23.86 32.39
C GLN A 235 -3.66 -23.16 33.06
N ALA A 236 -3.41 -21.91 32.71
CA ALA A 236 -2.55 -21.02 33.47
C ALA A 236 -3.36 -19.76 33.77
N ASP A 237 -3.85 -19.74 35.01
CA ASP A 237 -4.33 -18.57 35.73
C ASP A 237 -3.29 -17.46 35.72
N LEU A 238 -3.71 -16.24 35.39
CA LEU A 238 -3.05 -15.01 35.85
C LEU A 238 -4.14 -13.95 36.17
N SER A 239 -4.91 -14.21 37.21
CA SER A 239 -5.45 -13.16 38.07
C SER A 239 -4.29 -12.60 38.89
N ASN A 240 -3.90 -11.33 38.69
CA ASN A 240 -3.30 -10.43 39.69
C ASN A 240 -2.83 -9.13 39.03
N LEU A 241 -3.71 -8.12 38.98
CA LEU A 241 -3.32 -6.72 38.85
C LEU A 241 -4.13 -5.92 39.87
N THR A 242 -3.61 -5.94 41.10
CA THR A 242 -4.07 -5.13 42.22
C THR A 242 -3.89 -3.65 41.90
N THR A 243 -4.97 -2.90 42.00
CA THR A 243 -5.02 -1.44 42.04
C THR A 243 -4.30 -0.93 43.29
N LYS A 244 -3.14 -0.29 43.12
CA LYS A 244 -2.56 0.56 44.16
C LYS A 244 -3.11 1.96 43.99
N THR A 245 -4.17 2.23 44.74
CA THR A 245 -4.70 3.56 45.06
C THR A 245 -3.64 4.31 45.88
N GLY A 246 -2.96 5.27 45.26
CA GLY A 246 -2.04 6.18 45.92
C GLY A 246 -2.77 7.47 46.29
N ALA A 247 -3.07 7.61 47.58
CA ALA A 247 -3.52 8.84 48.19
C ALA A 247 -2.35 9.82 48.42
N ALA A 248 -2.73 11.08 48.63
CA ALA A 248 -2.03 12.15 49.33
C ALA A 248 -0.93 12.95 48.58
N ALA A 249 -1.28 14.20 48.25
CA ALA A 249 -0.55 15.38 48.71
C ALA A 249 -1.45 16.61 48.64
N VAL A 250 -2.07 16.92 49.78
CA VAL A 250 -2.53 18.27 50.15
C VAL A 250 -1.28 19.09 50.46
N LEU A 251 -1.13 20.27 49.87
CA LEU A 251 -0.18 21.29 50.33
C LEU A 251 -0.82 22.69 50.16
N PRO A 252 -0.41 23.65 51.02
CA PRO A 252 -1.21 24.78 51.51
C PRO A 252 -1.38 25.94 50.52
#